data_AF-A0A1H6FAH8-F1
#
_entry.id   AF-A0A1H6FAH8-F1
#
_cell.length_a   1.000
_cell.length_b   1.000
_cell.length_c   1.000
_cell.angle_alpha   90.00
_cell.angle_beta   90.00
_cell.angle_gamma   90.00
#
_symmetry.space_group_name_H-M   'P 1'
#
loop_
_entity.id
_entity.type
_entity.pdbx_description
1 polymer ?
#
loop_
_entity_poly.entity_id
_entity_poly.type
_entity_poly.pdbx_seq_one_letter_code
_entity_poly.pdbx_strand_id
1 'polypeptide(L)' 'MGPWAKHHQNETWQVLLSRDLDKVAPWLDSRAEITQEWVQQAAKELELSEEAVQHEYEALAEELPLRLSWHNQKQQA' A
#
# COMPACT_ATOMS: atom_id res chain seq x y z
N MET A 1 21.43 10.33 -2.24
CA MET A 1 20.11 10.86 -1.84
C MET A 1 19.79 10.28 -0.47
N GLY A 2 19.42 11.13 0.49
CA GLY A 2 19.57 10.83 1.93
C GLY A 2 18.49 9.92 2.54
N PRO A 3 18.81 9.19 3.63
CA PRO A 3 17.97 8.13 4.22
C PRO A 3 16.84 8.61 5.14
N TRP A 4 16.31 9.83 4.97
CA TRP A 4 15.48 10.51 5.98
C TRP A 4 14.06 10.90 5.54
N ALA A 5 13.55 10.42 4.40
CA ALA A 5 12.12 10.55 4.07
C ALA A 5 11.21 9.67 4.96
N LYS A 6 11.80 8.82 5.82
CA LYS A 6 11.13 7.71 6.51
C LYS A 6 10.27 8.07 7.72
N HIS A 7 10.11 9.34 8.13
CA HIS A 7 9.39 9.66 9.37
C HIS A 7 7.93 10.14 9.22
N HIS A 8 7.52 10.68 8.06
CA HIS A 8 6.13 11.12 7.85
C HIS A 8 5.26 10.07 7.13
N GLN A 9 5.89 9.15 6.38
CA GLN A 9 5.22 8.04 5.69
C GLN A 9 4.73 6.92 6.64
N ASN A 10 5.17 6.94 7.90
CA ASN A 10 4.86 5.86 8.84
C ASN A 10 3.36 5.72 9.12
N GLU A 11 2.61 6.81 9.23
CA GLU A 11 1.19 6.72 9.58
C GLU A 11 0.34 6.22 8.42
N THR A 12 0.61 6.70 7.21
CA THR A 12 -0.04 6.21 5.99
C THR A 12 0.30 4.75 5.76
N TRP A 13 1.57 4.36 5.88
CA TRP A 13 1.97 2.97 5.70
C TRP A 13 1.42 2.05 6.78
N GLN A 14 1.28 2.52 8.02
CA GLN A 14 0.61 1.76 9.08
C GLN A 14 -0.87 1.52 8.77
N VAL A 15 -1.56 2.50 8.14
CA VAL A 15 -2.93 2.30 7.64
C VAL A 15 -2.92 1.26 6.53
N LEU A 16 -2.09 1.44 5.49
CA LEU A 16 -2.04 0.56 4.32
C LEU A 16 -1.61 -0.88 4.65
N LEU A 17 -0.78 -1.05 5.67
CA LEU A 17 -0.35 -2.34 6.20
C LEU A 17 -1.29 -2.88 7.28
N SER A 18 -2.32 -2.15 7.72
CA SER A 18 -3.37 -2.71 8.57
C SER A 18 -4.39 -3.44 7.70
N ARG A 19 -4.79 -4.64 8.13
CA ARG A 19 -5.89 -5.39 7.51
C ARG A 19 -7.24 -4.70 7.72
N ASP A 20 -7.35 -3.79 8.66
CA ASP A 20 -8.59 -3.06 8.93
C ASP A 20 -8.42 -1.55 8.64
N LEU A 21 -7.30 -1.14 8.03
CA LEU A 21 -6.96 0.26 7.66
C LEU A 21 -6.99 1.23 8.86
N ASP A 22 -6.92 0.71 10.07
CA ASP A 22 -7.08 1.43 11.33
C ASP A 22 -5.76 1.64 12.08
N LYS A 23 -4.63 1.31 11.44
CA LYS A 23 -3.27 1.29 12.01
C LYS A 23 -3.06 0.26 13.13
N VAL A 24 -4.01 -0.63 13.40
CA VAL A 24 -3.92 -1.64 14.47
C VAL A 24 -3.73 -3.03 13.88
N ALA A 25 -3.05 -3.90 14.63
CA ALA A 25 -2.99 -5.30 14.28
C ALA A 25 -4.41 -5.93 14.24
N PRO A 26 -4.68 -6.85 13.30
CA PRO A 26 -3.71 -7.60 12.51
C PRO A 26 -3.21 -6.87 11.27
N TRP A 27 -1.91 -7.01 11.00
CA TRP A 27 -1.27 -6.51 9.79
C TRP A 27 -1.72 -7.29 8.56
N LEU A 28 -1.66 -6.65 7.41
CA LEU A 28 -2.01 -7.19 6.12
C LEU A 28 -1.07 -8.34 5.74
N ASP A 29 -1.64 -9.43 5.24
CA ASP A 29 -0.87 -10.59 4.80
C ASP A 29 -0.19 -10.26 3.47
N SER A 30 1.13 -10.34 3.40
CA SER A 30 1.90 -10.04 2.18
C SER A 30 1.61 -11.01 1.04
N ARG A 31 1.00 -12.17 1.32
CA ARG A 31 0.55 -13.13 0.29
C ARG A 31 -0.84 -12.80 -0.24
N ALA A 32 -1.60 -11.95 0.46
CA ALA A 32 -2.86 -11.45 -0.02
C ALA A 32 -2.60 -10.47 -1.18
N GLU A 33 -3.38 -10.62 -2.24
CA GLU A 33 -3.34 -9.70 -3.36
C GLU A 33 -4.08 -8.41 -2.99
N ILE A 34 -3.41 -7.26 -3.14
CA ILE A 34 -4.04 -5.96 -3.07
C ILE A 34 -4.82 -5.74 -4.36
N THR A 35 -6.14 -5.80 -4.24
CA THR A 35 -7.07 -5.55 -5.36
C THR A 35 -7.36 -4.06 -5.50
N GLN A 36 -7.94 -3.66 -6.63
CA GLN A 36 -8.36 -2.27 -6.82
C GLN A 36 -9.49 -1.85 -5.85
N GLU A 37 -10.34 -2.80 -5.44
CA GLU A 37 -11.35 -2.55 -4.39
C GLU A 37 -10.69 -2.19 -3.05
N TRP A 38 -9.56 -2.84 -2.73
CA TRP A 38 -8.79 -2.52 -1.53
C TRP A 38 -8.21 -1.11 -1.58
N VAL A 39 -7.66 -0.73 -2.74
CA VAL A 39 -7.15 0.63 -2.98
C VAL A 39 -8.26 1.66 -2.81
N GLN A 40 -9.46 1.40 -3.33
CA GLN A 40 -10.61 2.29 -3.18
C GLN A 40 -11.03 2.48 -1.72
N GLN A 41 -11.00 1.39 -0.94
CA GLN A 41 -11.30 1.48 0.48
C GLN A 41 -10.22 2.27 1.23
N ALA A 42 -8.94 1.98 0.99
CA ALA A 42 -7.83 2.71 1.58
C ALA A 42 -7.81 4.20 1.19
N ALA A 43 -8.15 4.52 -0.07
CA ALA A 43 -8.31 5.88 -0.57
C ALA A 43 -9.39 6.65 0.20
N LYS A 44 -10.52 6.01 0.51
CA LYS A 44 -11.58 6.62 1.33
C LYS A 44 -11.13 6.86 2.77
N GLU A 45 -10.49 5.89 3.40
CA GLU A 45 -10.04 6.01 4.80
C GLU A 45 -8.93 7.05 4.97
N LEU A 46 -8.05 7.18 3.98
CA LEU A 46 -6.95 8.14 3.98
C LEU A 46 -7.32 9.51 3.41
N GLU A 47 -8.53 9.65 2.87
CA GLU A 47 -8.98 10.83 2.11
C GLU A 47 -8.01 11.19 0.96
N LEU A 48 -7.43 10.16 0.33
CA LEU A 48 -6.48 10.26 -0.78
C LEU A 48 -7.11 9.75 -2.09
N SER A 49 -6.48 10.09 -3.22
CA SER A 49 -6.85 9.52 -4.52
C SER A 49 -6.37 8.07 -4.63
N GLU A 50 -7.11 7.23 -5.37
CA GLU A 50 -6.72 5.85 -5.68
C GLU A 50 -5.31 5.75 -6.25
N GLU A 51 -4.93 6.67 -7.15
CA GLU A 51 -3.59 6.73 -7.75
C GLU A 51 -2.48 6.98 -6.71
N ALA A 52 -2.74 7.85 -5.73
CA ALA A 52 -1.79 8.12 -4.65
C ALA A 52 -1.61 6.87 -3.78
N VAL A 53 -2.70 6.18 -3.45
CA VAL A 53 -2.66 4.94 -2.68
C VAL A 53 -1.95 3.82 -3.45
N GLN A 54 -2.15 3.72 -4.77
CA GLN A 54 -1.42 2.76 -5.61
C GLN A 54 0.08 3.04 -5.59
N HIS A 55 0.49 4.30 -5.73
CA HIS A 55 1.90 4.69 -5.63
C HIS A 55 2.52 4.34 -4.28
N GLU A 56 1.78 4.51 -3.18
CA GLU A 56 2.26 4.10 -1.84
C GLU A 56 2.39 2.57 -1.73
N TYR A 57 1.45 1.81 -2.29
CA TYR A 57 1.57 0.35 -2.37
C TYR A 57 2.73 -0.11 -3.27
N GLU A 58 3.03 0.60 -4.36
CA GLU A 58 4.20 0.34 -5.20
C GLU A 58 5.50 0.57 -4.41
N ALA A 59 5.60 1.67 -3.67
CA ALA A 59 6.75 1.94 -2.80
C ALA A 59 6.89 0.89 -1.69
N LEU A 60 5.77 0.45 -1.09
CA LEU A 60 5.77 -0.66 -0.14
C LEU A 60 6.18 -1.98 -0.79
N ALA A 61 5.83 -2.22 -2.05
CA ALA A 61 6.20 -3.42 -2.80
C ALA A 61 7.71 -3.48 -3.14
N GLU A 62 8.43 -2.36 -3.09
CA GLU A 62 9.90 -2.34 -3.20
C GLU A 62 10.57 -2.88 -1.92
N GLU A 63 10.01 -2.59 -0.73
CA GLU A 63 10.57 -2.99 0.56
C GLU A 63 9.99 -4.33 1.07
N LEU A 64 8.77 -4.68 0.67
CA LEU A 64 8.03 -5.88 1.08
C LEU A 64 7.51 -6.62 -0.14
N PRO A 65 7.47 -7.96 -0.15
CA PRO A 65 6.99 -8.74 -1.29
C PRO A 65 5.45 -8.74 -1.37
N LEU A 66 4.84 -7.56 -1.52
CA LEU A 66 3.40 -7.38 -1.69
C LEU A 66 2.96 -7.77 -3.10
N ARG A 67 1.76 -8.34 -3.19
CA ARG A 67 1.13 -8.68 -4.48
C ARG A 67 0.15 -7.59 -4.88
N LEU A 68 0.48 -6.82 -5.91
CA LEU A 68 -0.41 -5.79 -6.45
C LEU A 68 -1.09 -6.32 -7.70
N SER A 69 -2.42 -6.35 -7.70
CA SER A 69 -3.22 -6.85 -8.82
C SER A 69 -2.91 -6.13 -10.15
N TRP A 70 -2.59 -4.84 -10.09
CA TRP A 70 -2.25 -4.01 -11.26
C TRP A 70 -0.78 -4.11 -11.70
N HIS A 71 0.14 -4.54 -10.82
CA HIS A 71 1.56 -4.66 -11.16
C HIS A 71 1.87 -5.96 -11.93
N ASN A 72 1.03 -6.99 -11.77
CA ASN A 72 1.13 -8.24 -12.53
C ASN A 72 0.90 -8.07 -14.04
N GLN A 73 0.47 -6.87 -14.49
CA GLN A 73 0.29 -6.51 -15.90
C GLN A 73 1.59 -6.01 -16.57
N LYS A 74 2.64 -5.64 -15.80
CA LYS A 74 3.90 -5.09 -16.37
C LYS A 74 4.93 -6.15 -16.80
N GLN A 75 4.68 -7.45 -16.62
CA GLN A 75 5.60 -8.52 -17.06
C GLN A 75 5.23 -9.19 -18.39
N GLN A 76 4.36 -8.59 -19.19
CA GLN A 76 4.08 -9.03 -20.57
C GLN A 76 4.22 -7.84 -21.53
N ALA A 77 5.46 -7.43 -21.80
CA ALA A 77 5.81 -6.63 -22.98
C ALA A 77 7.23 -6.97 -23.43
#